data_AF-A0A523RQ13-F1
#
_entry.id   AF-A0A523RQ13-F1
#
_cell.length_a   1.000
_cell.length_b   1.000
_cell.length_c   1.000
_cell.angle_alpha   90.00
_cell.angle_beta   90.00
_cell.angle_gamma   90.00
#
_symmetry.space_group_name_H-M   'P 1'
#
loop_
_entity.id
_entity.type
_entity.pdbx_description
1 polymer ?
#
loop_
_entity_poly.entity_id
_entity_poly.type
_entity_poly.pdbx_seq_one_letter_code
_entity_poly.pdbx_strand_id
1 'polypeptide(L)'
;MSEETPERSKMIRSLLVTIIFSVLILVLGISLWAWSSPEIIDSSPVGALNAINPAITVLLEVLVMLGFFVFLSVTVINLKLFLTEIRAGWTEVIVVLVVVAIIASTMFGVFVGAASVILSLGFVVYLYLLQE
;
A
#
# COMPACT_ATOMS: atom_id res chain seq x y z
N MET A 1 -1.43 27.91 -5.99
CA MET A 1 -2.14 26.76 -6.59
C MET A 1 -3.42 27.29 -7.20
N SER A 2 -3.70 27.10 -8.50
CA SER A 2 -4.99 27.56 -9.04
C SER A 2 -6.12 26.85 -8.30
N GLU A 3 -7.15 27.61 -7.92
CA GLU A 3 -8.34 27.18 -7.18
C GLU A 3 -9.28 26.33 -8.05
N GLU A 4 -8.75 25.52 -8.95
CA GLU A 4 -9.55 24.67 -9.82
C GLU A 4 -9.57 23.26 -9.23
N THR A 5 -10.68 22.91 -8.59
CA THR A 5 -11.02 21.51 -8.36
C THR A 5 -10.91 20.78 -9.71
N PRO A 6 -10.09 19.71 -9.82
CA PRO A 6 -9.90 19.03 -11.09
C PRO A 6 -11.23 18.53 -11.66
N GLU A 7 -11.39 18.57 -12.99
CA GLU A 7 -12.60 18.09 -13.66
C GLU A 7 -13.01 16.70 -13.15
N ARG A 8 -14.30 16.50 -12.83
CA ARG A 8 -14.82 15.23 -12.29
C ARG A 8 -14.41 14.01 -13.13
N SER A 9 -14.37 14.14 -14.45
CA SER A 9 -13.93 13.06 -15.35
C SER A 9 -12.48 12.63 -15.09
N LYS A 10 -11.58 13.59 -14.86
CA LYS A 10 -10.16 13.32 -14.54
C LYS A 10 -10.04 12.67 -13.16
N MET A 11 -10.82 13.13 -12.18
CA MET A 11 -10.85 12.53 -10.84
C MET A 11 -11.35 11.08 -10.84
N ILE A 12 -12.42 10.79 -11.58
CA ILE A 12 -12.97 9.42 -11.71
C ILE A 12 -11.94 8.50 -12.36
N ARG A 13 -11.26 8.93 -13.42
CA ARG A 13 -10.21 8.14 -14.06
C ARG A 13 -9.06 7.85 -13.11
N SER A 14 -8.61 8.86 -12.35
CA SER A 14 -7.55 8.68 -11.35
C SER A 14 -7.97 7.71 -10.26
N LEU A 15 -9.20 7.83 -9.73
CA LEU A 15 -9.76 6.91 -8.75
C LEU A 15 -9.82 5.47 -9.26
N LEU A 16 -10.31 5.25 -10.48
CA LEU A 16 -10.37 3.91 -11.07
C LEU A 16 -8.98 3.28 -11.17
N VAL A 17 -8.00 4.05 -11.64
CA VAL A 17 -6.61 3.58 -11.75
C VAL A 17 -6.05 3.23 -10.37
N THR A 18 -6.21 4.10 -9.38
CA THR A 18 -5.63 3.86 -8.05
C THR A 18 -6.32 2.71 -7.32
N ILE A 19 -7.63 2.55 -7.49
CA ILE A 19 -8.39 1.39 -6.97
C ILE A 19 -7.88 0.10 -7.61
N ILE A 20 -7.77 0.06 -8.94
CA ILE A 20 -7.29 -1.14 -9.67
C ILE A 20 -5.90 -1.52 -9.18
N PHE A 21 -4.96 -0.58 -9.10
CA PHE A 21 -3.62 -0.87 -8.59
C PHE A 21 -3.61 -1.30 -7.13
N SER A 22 -4.41 -0.66 -6.26
CA SER A 22 -4.54 -1.06 -4.86
C SER A 22 -5.02 -2.51 -4.73
N VAL A 23 -6.04 -2.89 -5.51
CA VAL A 23 -6.61 -4.24 -5.51
C VAL A 23 -5.60 -5.25 -6.07
N LEU A 24 -4.95 -4.96 -7.20
CA LEU A 24 -3.97 -5.86 -7.80
C LEU A 24 -2.80 -6.13 -6.86
N ILE A 25 -2.28 -5.10 -6.19
CA ILE A 25 -1.18 -5.25 -5.24
C ILE A 25 -1.65 -6.01 -3.99
N LEU A 26 -2.87 -5.77 -3.51
CA LEU A 26 -3.44 -6.54 -2.40
C LEU A 26 -3.59 -8.03 -2.75
N VAL A 27 -4.08 -8.35 -3.95
CA VAL A 27 -4.17 -9.74 -4.43
C VAL A 27 -2.79 -10.39 -4.48
N LEU A 28 -1.77 -9.65 -4.93
CA LEU A 28 -0.40 -10.13 -4.92
C LEU A 28 0.11 -10.37 -3.49
N GLY A 29 -0.16 -9.46 -2.54
CA GLY A 29 0.16 -9.65 -1.12
C GLY A 29 -0.53 -10.87 -0.52
N ILE A 30 -1.83 -11.06 -0.79
CA ILE A 30 -2.58 -12.25 -0.35
C ILE A 30 -1.99 -13.52 -0.96
N SER A 31 -1.54 -13.47 -2.20
CA SER A 31 -0.94 -14.63 -2.88
C SER A 31 0.39 -15.02 -2.25
N LEU A 32 1.27 -14.04 -1.98
CA LEU A 32 2.51 -14.26 -1.22
C LEU A 32 2.21 -14.86 0.15
N TRP A 33 1.27 -14.27 0.88
CA TRP A 33 0.89 -14.75 2.21
C TRP A 33 0.36 -16.19 2.20
N ALA A 34 -0.53 -16.52 1.27
CA ALA A 34 -1.07 -17.86 1.12
C ALA A 34 0.02 -18.89 0.79
N TRP A 35 0.96 -18.53 -0.08
CA TRP A 35 2.10 -19.37 -0.47
C TRP A 35 3.16 -19.53 0.62
N SER A 36 3.17 -18.67 1.64
CA SER A 36 4.01 -18.80 2.83
C SER A 36 3.46 -19.80 3.85
N SER A 37 2.29 -20.42 3.61
CA SER A 37 1.72 -21.39 4.55
C SER A 37 2.52 -22.71 4.59
N PRO A 38 2.69 -23.33 5.78
CA PRO A 38 3.53 -24.51 5.95
C PRO A 38 3.13 -25.71 5.08
N GLU A 39 1.85 -25.80 4.69
CA GLU A 39 1.30 -26.95 3.95
C GLU A 39 1.73 -26.98 2.49
N ILE A 40 2.01 -25.82 1.88
CA ILE A 40 2.29 -25.72 0.44
C ILE A 40 3.62 -25.01 0.13
N ILE A 41 4.32 -24.48 1.13
CA ILE A 41 5.53 -23.67 0.93
C ILE A 41 6.57 -24.38 0.07
N ASP A 42 6.79 -25.68 0.24
CA ASP A 42 7.80 -26.44 -0.51
C ASP A 42 7.51 -26.53 -2.02
N SER A 43 6.25 -26.33 -2.42
CA SER A 43 5.80 -26.35 -3.81
C SER A 43 5.46 -24.95 -4.36
N SER A 44 5.62 -23.91 -3.55
CA SER A 44 5.18 -22.55 -3.86
C SER A 44 6.32 -21.69 -4.42
N PRO A 45 5.98 -20.60 -5.16
CA PRO A 45 6.98 -19.62 -5.56
C PRO A 45 7.75 -19.01 -4.38
N VAL A 46 7.11 -18.87 -3.22
CA VAL A 46 7.74 -18.37 -1.99
C VAL A 46 8.79 -19.34 -1.46
N GLY A 47 8.51 -20.64 -1.45
CA GLY A 47 9.50 -21.65 -1.05
C GLY A 47 10.71 -21.66 -1.98
N ALA A 48 10.49 -21.54 -3.28
CA ALA A 48 11.58 -21.44 -4.26
C ALA A 48 12.46 -20.21 -4.02
N LEU A 49 11.86 -19.05 -3.73
CA LEU A 49 12.60 -17.83 -3.38
C LEU A 49 13.36 -17.97 -2.06
N ASN A 50 12.75 -18.58 -1.05
CA ASN A 50 13.37 -18.83 0.25
C ASN A 50 14.59 -19.77 0.14
N ALA A 51 14.53 -20.77 -0.75
CA ALA A 51 15.66 -21.67 -1.01
C ALA A 51 16.86 -20.95 -1.65
N ILE A 52 16.62 -19.86 -2.39
CA ILE A 52 17.68 -19.02 -2.94
C ILE A 52 18.23 -18.09 -1.85
N ASN A 53 17.35 -17.25 -1.27
CA ASN A 53 17.68 -16.37 -0.15
C ASN A 53 16.38 -15.90 0.54
N PRO A 54 16.16 -16.22 1.83
CA PRO A 54 14.96 -15.80 2.57
C PRO A 54 14.76 -14.27 2.62
N ALA A 55 15.83 -13.48 2.52
CA ALA A 55 15.74 -12.02 2.54
C ALA A 55 15.02 -11.45 1.31
N ILE A 56 15.02 -12.17 0.17
CA ILE A 56 14.32 -11.73 -1.05
C ILE A 56 12.81 -11.76 -0.84
N THR A 57 12.29 -12.81 -0.20
CA THR A 57 10.86 -12.93 0.13
C THR A 57 10.43 -11.80 1.05
N VAL A 58 11.17 -11.57 2.13
CA VAL A 58 10.88 -10.48 3.07
C VAL A 58 10.92 -9.11 2.38
N LEU A 59 11.90 -8.88 1.50
CA LEU A 59 11.98 -7.66 0.72
C LEU A 59 10.76 -7.49 -0.19
N LEU A 60 10.33 -8.55 -0.88
CA LEU A 60 9.15 -8.52 -1.73
C LEU A 60 7.88 -8.21 -0.93
N GLU A 61 7.67 -8.89 0.20
CA GLU A 61 6.53 -8.64 1.09
C GLU A 61 6.49 -7.17 1.53
N VAL A 62 7.64 -6.62 1.96
CA VAL A 62 7.76 -5.22 2.36
C VAL A 62 7.45 -4.26 1.21
N LEU A 63 7.98 -4.51 0.00
CA LEU A 63 7.74 -3.67 -1.19
C LEU A 63 6.28 -3.72 -1.66
N VAL A 64 5.64 -4.87 -1.56
CA VAL A 64 4.22 -5.05 -1.89
C VAL A 64 3.34 -4.27 -0.92
N MET A 65 3.63 -4.34 0.38
CA MET A 65 2.89 -3.57 1.38
C MET A 65 3.14 -2.06 1.26
N LEU A 66 4.35 -1.63 0.89
CA LEU A 66 4.63 -0.23 0.53
C LEU A 66 3.82 0.21 -0.69
N GLY A 67 3.80 -0.60 -1.76
CA GLY A 67 3.00 -0.31 -2.94
C GLY A 67 1.51 -0.20 -2.61
N PHE A 68 1.00 -1.13 -1.81
CA PHE A 68 -0.37 -1.11 -1.33
C PHE A 68 -0.68 0.18 -0.55
N PHE A 69 0.21 0.57 0.37
CA PHE A 69 0.08 1.83 1.12
C PHE A 69 0.01 3.05 0.21
N VAL A 70 0.90 3.16 -0.78
CA VAL A 70 0.96 4.29 -1.71
C VAL A 70 -0.35 4.42 -2.49
N PHE A 71 -0.79 3.36 -3.16
CA PHE A 71 -1.99 3.43 -3.99
C PHE A 71 -3.27 3.56 -3.17
N LEU A 72 -3.33 2.94 -1.98
CA LEU A 72 -4.46 3.10 -1.09
C LEU A 72 -4.55 4.53 -0.54
N SER A 73 -3.41 5.13 -0.16
CA SER A 73 -3.36 6.52 0.30
C SER A 73 -3.84 7.49 -0.78
N VAL A 74 -3.36 7.35 -2.02
CA VAL A 74 -3.82 8.17 -3.15
C VAL A 74 -5.31 7.96 -3.41
N THR A 75 -5.80 6.72 -3.31
CA THR A 75 -7.23 6.40 -3.45
C THR A 75 -8.06 7.11 -2.39
N VAL A 76 -7.67 7.04 -1.11
CA VAL A 76 -8.40 7.68 0.00
C VAL A 76 -8.38 9.21 -0.15
N ILE A 77 -7.23 9.79 -0.51
CA ILE A 77 -7.09 11.23 -0.75
C ILE A 77 -8.04 11.69 -1.86
N ASN A 78 -8.02 11.01 -3.01
CA ASN A 78 -8.86 11.34 -4.14
C ASN A 78 -10.35 11.10 -3.84
N LEU A 79 -10.68 10.06 -3.09
CA LEU A 79 -12.06 9.72 -2.75
C LEU A 79 -12.66 10.77 -1.82
N LYS A 80 -11.90 11.22 -0.81
CA LYS A 80 -12.34 12.30 0.08
C LYS A 80 -12.55 13.59 -0.69
N LEU A 81 -11.59 13.97 -1.56
CA LEU A 81 -11.74 15.15 -2.40
C LEU A 81 -12.97 15.03 -3.32
N PHE A 82 -13.23 13.85 -3.88
CA PHE A 82 -14.38 13.61 -4.76
C PHE A 82 -15.73 13.69 -4.04
N LEU A 83 -15.82 13.15 -2.81
CA LEU A 83 -17.07 13.09 -2.07
C LEU A 83 -17.38 14.35 -1.27
N THR A 84 -16.35 15.03 -0.77
CA THR A 84 -16.52 16.15 0.17
C THR A 84 -16.05 17.48 -0.38
N GLU A 85 -15.37 17.49 -1.54
CA GLU A 85 -14.69 18.68 -2.10
C GLU A 85 -13.63 19.30 -1.17
N ILE A 86 -13.35 18.65 -0.03
CA ILE A 86 -12.33 19.02 0.93
C ILE A 86 -11.10 18.16 0.69
N ARG A 87 -9.92 18.78 0.65
CA ARG A 87 -8.65 18.07 0.54
C ARG A 87 -8.47 17.14 1.74
N ALA A 88 -7.95 15.94 1.50
CA ALA A 88 -7.57 15.05 2.59
C ALA A 88 -6.42 15.66 3.40
N GLY A 89 -6.51 15.49 4.71
CA GLY A 89 -5.52 15.96 5.66
C GLY A 89 -4.66 14.79 6.17
N TRP A 90 -3.85 15.11 7.17
CA TRP A 90 -2.93 14.16 7.80
C TRP A 90 -3.64 12.98 8.47
N THR A 91 -4.84 13.20 8.99
CA THR A 91 -5.64 12.16 9.64
C THR A 91 -5.92 10.99 8.69
N GLU A 92 -6.30 11.26 7.44
CA GLU A 92 -6.57 10.18 6.47
C GLU A 92 -5.31 9.36 6.17
N VAL A 93 -4.17 10.02 5.95
CA VAL A 93 -2.90 9.36 5.63
C VAL A 93 -2.41 8.51 6.81
N ILE A 94 -2.50 9.03 8.03
CA ILE A 94 -2.10 8.31 9.26
C ILE A 94 -3.01 7.10 9.48
N VAL A 95 -4.33 7.24 9.28
CA VAL A 95 -5.27 6.11 9.42
C VAL A 95 -4.94 5.02 8.41
N VAL A 96 -4.65 5.37 7.15
CA VAL A 96 -4.23 4.40 6.13
C VAL A 96 -2.92 3.71 6.53
N LEU A 97 -1.95 4.46 7.05
CA LEU A 97 -0.67 3.90 7.52
C LEU A 97 -0.89 2.86 8.63
N VAL A 98 -1.72 3.19 9.63
CA VAL A 98 -2.04 2.27 10.73
C VAL A 98 -2.76 1.02 10.23
N VAL A 99 -3.74 1.17 9.33
CA VAL A 99 -4.44 0.03 8.73
C VAL A 99 -3.49 -0.88 7.98
N VAL A 100 -2.61 -0.32 7.14
CA VAL A 100 -1.62 -1.10 6.39
C VAL A 100 -0.61 -1.77 7.32
N ALA A 101 -0.17 -1.09 8.38
CA ALA A 101 0.72 -1.67 9.38
C ALA A 101 0.10 -2.89 10.07
N ILE A 102 -1.18 -2.82 10.43
CA ILE A 102 -1.93 -3.95 11.00
C ILE A 102 -2.00 -5.09 9.99
N ILE A 103 -2.42 -4.81 8.75
CA ILE A 103 -2.54 -5.83 7.69
C ILE A 103 -1.19 -6.53 7.46
N ALA A 104 -0.12 -5.76 7.25
CA ALA A 104 1.23 -6.28 7.03
C ALA A 104 1.70 -7.15 8.21
N SER A 105 1.45 -6.69 9.44
CA SER A 105 1.83 -7.44 10.65
C SER A 105 1.04 -8.74 10.79
N THR A 106 -0.25 -8.73 10.44
CA THR A 106 -1.10 -9.93 10.52
C THR A 106 -0.78 -10.96 9.44
N MET A 107 -0.42 -10.52 8.23
CA MET A 107 -0.10 -11.40 7.13
C MET A 107 1.34 -11.95 7.26
N PHE A 108 2.32 -11.06 7.40
CA PHE A 108 3.74 -11.40 7.26
C PHE A 108 4.54 -11.28 8.56
N GLY A 109 3.87 -11.00 9.67
CA GLY A 109 4.50 -10.85 10.97
C GLY A 109 5.00 -9.43 11.25
N VAL A 110 5.33 -9.19 12.53
CA VAL A 110 5.66 -7.86 13.07
C VAL A 110 6.89 -7.23 12.39
N PHE A 111 7.87 -8.04 11.97
CA PHE A 111 9.07 -7.53 11.32
C PHE A 111 8.76 -6.86 9.97
N VAL A 112 7.97 -7.52 9.12
CA VAL A 112 7.53 -6.97 7.83
C VAL A 112 6.64 -5.75 8.07
N GLY A 113 5.72 -5.82 9.03
CA GLY A 113 4.90 -4.67 9.42
C GLY A 113 5.72 -3.45 9.80
N ALA A 114 6.73 -3.61 10.66
CA ALA A 114 7.60 -2.52 11.08
C ALA A 114 8.45 -1.96 9.91
N ALA A 115 9.03 -2.82 9.08
CA ALA A 115 9.81 -2.41 7.92
C ALA A 115 8.95 -1.65 6.89
N SER A 116 7.72 -2.12 6.63
CA SER A 116 6.75 -1.44 5.77
C SER A 116 6.36 -0.07 6.31
N VAL A 117 6.17 0.09 7.63
CA VAL A 117 5.91 1.39 8.25
C VAL A 117 7.08 2.34 8.03
N ILE A 118 8.30 1.91 8.31
CA ILE A 118 9.51 2.73 8.16
C ILE A 118 9.64 3.24 6.71
N LEU A 119 9.47 2.36 5.72
CA LEU A 119 9.51 2.77 4.31
C LEU A 119 8.34 3.69 3.94
N SER A 120 7.15 3.39 4.45
CA SER A 120 5.94 4.18 4.21
C SER A 120 6.06 5.61 4.77
N LEU A 121 6.77 5.80 5.89
CA LEU A 121 7.06 7.13 6.42
C LEU A 121 7.85 7.99 5.41
N GLY A 122 8.73 7.40 4.61
CA GLY A 122 9.40 8.12 3.52
C GLY A 122 8.40 8.71 2.51
N PHE A 123 7.35 7.95 2.17
CA PHE A 123 6.27 8.46 1.31
C PHE A 123 5.40 9.51 2.02
N VAL A 124 5.15 9.36 3.32
CA VAL A 124 4.44 10.39 4.10
C VAL A 124 5.22 11.72 4.09
N VAL A 125 6.54 11.68 4.26
CA VAL A 125 7.41 12.87 4.14
C VAL A 125 7.35 13.45 2.73
N TYR A 126 7.35 12.63 1.69
CA TYR A 126 7.16 13.11 0.32
C TYR A 126 5.83 13.86 0.15
N LEU A 127 4.72 13.31 0.67
CA LEU A 127 3.42 13.99 0.66
C LEU A 127 3.46 15.31 1.45
N TYR A 128 4.21 15.37 2.54
CA TYR A 128 4.39 16.60 3.34
C TYR A 128 5.04 17.70 2.51
N LEU A 129 6.13 17.37 1.82
CA LEU A 129 6.85 18.33 0.97
C LEU A 129 6.05 18.82 -0.23
N LEU A 130 5.03 18.07 -0.67
CA LEU A 130 4.12 18.50 -1.75
C LEU A 130 2.99 19.43 -1.27
N GLN A 131 2.77 19.56 0.04
CA GLN A 131 1.77 20.47 0.59
C GLN A 131 2.29 21.91 0.73
N GLU A 132 3.61 22.10 0.73
CA GLU A 132 4.28 23.41 0.65
C GLU A 132 4.27 23.97 -0.77
#